data_AF-A0A951Z1J3-F1
#
_entry.id   AF-A0A951Z1J3-F1
#
_cell.length_a   1.000
_cell.length_b   1.000
_cell.length_c   1.000
_cell.angle_alpha   90.00
_cell.angle_beta   90.00
_cell.angle_gamma   90.00
#
_symmetry.space_group_name_H-M   'P 1'
#
loop_
_entity.id
_entity.type
_entity.pdbx_description
1 polymer ?
#
loop_
_entity_poly.entity_id
_entity_poly.type
_entity_poly.pdbx_seq_one_letter_code
_entity_poly.pdbx_strand_id
1 'polypeptide(L)'
;GLLGREVIQALKHLQHAPGKTVIFVGVLEKITDEFNVTTWQPQMEGSKAGRELPGIVDQVISLHLFSRDAEGGYVLDEKASERRLVCRAGNPYALPAKDRSGRLDMTEPPDLVALLAKINTPQPRAA
;
A
#
# COMPACT_ATOMS: atom_id res chain seq x y z
N GLY A 1 2.88 -21.59 -7.03
CA GLY A 1 3.45 -22.07 -8.30
C GLY A 1 4.90 -21.63 -8.41
N LEU A 2 5.60 -22.12 -9.44
CA LEU A 2 6.96 -21.70 -9.78
C LEU A 2 7.05 -20.18 -9.98
N LEU A 3 6.10 -19.61 -10.72
CA LEU A 3 6.02 -18.17 -11.01
C LEU A 3 6.02 -17.30 -9.75
N GLY A 4 5.18 -17.63 -8.76
CA GLY A 4 5.11 -16.87 -7.51
C GLY A 4 6.45 -16.87 -6.73
N ARG A 5 7.26 -17.92 -6.84
CA ARG A 5 8.60 -17.95 -6.23
C ARG A 5 9.59 -17.09 -6.99
N GLU A 6 9.58 -17.15 -8.31
CA GLU A 6 10.45 -16.34 -9.17
C GLU A 6 10.18 -14.84 -9.02
N VAL A 7 8.91 -14.44 -8.97
CA VAL A 7 8.50 -13.06 -8.69
C VAL A 7 9.06 -12.60 -7.36
N ILE A 8 8.87 -13.37 -6.29
CA ILE A 8 9.40 -13.03 -4.95
C ILE A 8 10.93 -12.93 -4.96
N GLN A 9 11.62 -13.84 -5.64
CA GLN A 9 13.07 -13.81 -5.74
C GLN A 9 13.57 -12.56 -6.49
N ALA A 10 12.92 -12.18 -7.60
CA ALA A 10 13.22 -10.97 -8.33
C ALA A 10 12.98 -9.70 -7.47
N LEU A 11 11.88 -9.67 -6.72
CA LEU A 11 11.56 -8.55 -5.81
C LEU A 11 12.59 -8.39 -4.70
N LYS A 12 13.07 -9.49 -4.12
CA LYS A 12 14.15 -9.47 -3.12
C LYS A 12 15.46 -8.96 -3.69
N HIS A 13 15.77 -9.26 -4.95
CA HIS A 13 16.97 -8.71 -5.59
C HIS A 13 16.89 -7.17 -5.71
N LEU A 14 15.72 -6.65 -6.08
CA LEU A 14 15.48 -5.22 -6.20
C LEU A 14 15.48 -4.47 -4.85
N GLN A 15 15.18 -5.16 -3.74
CA GLN A 15 15.30 -4.60 -2.39
C GLN A 15 16.72 -4.08 -2.08
N HIS A 16 17.74 -4.68 -2.69
CA HIS A 16 19.14 -4.35 -2.45
C HIS A 16 19.75 -3.47 -3.56
N ALA A 17 18.94 -2.82 -4.40
CA ALA A 17 19.44 -1.90 -5.43
C ALA A 17 19.90 -0.57 -4.79
N PRO A 18 21.21 -0.32 -4.64
CA PRO A 18 21.69 0.85 -3.91
C PRO A 18 21.37 2.14 -4.66
N GLY A 19 20.95 3.17 -3.91
CA GLY A 19 20.68 4.51 -4.46
C GLY A 19 19.47 4.60 -5.40
N LYS A 20 18.61 3.58 -5.44
CA LYS A 20 17.40 3.57 -6.27
C LYS A 20 16.16 3.37 -5.41
N THR A 21 15.12 4.13 -5.70
CA THR A 21 13.76 3.83 -5.24
C THR A 21 13.08 2.94 -6.27
N VAL A 22 12.66 1.75 -5.87
CA VAL A 22 11.92 0.82 -6.71
C VAL A 22 10.45 0.88 -6.34
N ILE A 23 9.59 1.12 -7.33
CA ILE A 23 8.15 1.22 -7.15
C ILE A 23 7.49 0.11 -7.97
N PHE A 24 6.69 -0.71 -7.31
CA PHE A 24 5.85 -1.70 -7.94
C PHE A 24 4.42 -1.17 -7.99
N VAL A 25 3.86 -1.06 -9.19
CA VAL A 25 2.48 -0.63 -9.42
C VAL A 25 1.70 -1.83 -9.95
N GLY A 26 0.55 -2.10 -9.35
CA GLY A 26 -0.31 -3.20 -9.73
C GLY A 26 -1.77 -2.86 -9.48
N VAL A 27 -2.65 -3.77 -9.88
CA VAL A 27 -4.10 -3.63 -9.69
C VAL A 27 -4.47 -4.06 -8.27
N LEU A 28 -5.41 -3.36 -7.67
CA LEU A 28 -6.04 -3.75 -6.41
C LEU A 28 -7.36 -4.47 -6.74
N GLU A 29 -7.50 -5.71 -6.25
CA GLU A 29 -8.67 -6.55 -6.47
C GLU A 29 -9.55 -6.59 -5.23
N LYS A 30 -10.87 -6.52 -5.45
CA LYS A 30 -11.91 -6.71 -4.44
C LYS A 30 -12.40 -8.16 -4.51
N ILE A 31 -12.09 -8.95 -3.48
CA ILE A 31 -12.51 -10.35 -3.40
C ILE A 31 -13.58 -10.49 -2.34
N THR A 32 -14.68 -11.14 -2.69
CA THR A 32 -15.72 -11.53 -1.74
C THR A 32 -15.67 -13.05 -1.59
N ASP A 33 -15.52 -13.52 -0.36
CA ASP A 33 -15.47 -14.94 -0.06
C ASP A 33 -16.88 -15.57 0.07
N GLU A 34 -16.91 -16.87 0.35
CA GLU A 34 -18.15 -17.65 0.51
C GLU A 34 -19.01 -17.21 1.71
N PHE A 35 -18.42 -16.44 2.65
CA PHE A 35 -19.10 -15.88 3.82
C PHE A 35 -19.55 -14.43 3.61
N ASN A 36 -19.49 -13.94 2.36
CA ASN A 36 -19.83 -12.58 1.98
C ASN A 36 -18.94 -11.53 2.67
N VAL A 37 -17.71 -11.91 3.04
CA VAL A 37 -16.69 -11.01 3.56
C VAL A 37 -15.88 -10.49 2.38
N THR A 38 -15.94 -9.17 2.19
CA THR A 38 -15.14 -8.50 1.17
C THR A 38 -13.77 -8.11 1.72
N THR A 39 -12.72 -8.44 0.98
CA THR A 39 -11.34 -8.05 1.27
C THR A 39 -10.69 -7.44 0.04
N TRP A 40 -9.71 -6.57 0.27
CA TRP A 40 -8.90 -5.96 -0.78
C TRP A 40 -7.50 -6.54 -0.75
N GLN A 41 -7.00 -6.93 -1.92
CA GLN A 41 -5.64 -7.45 -2.05
C GLN A 41 -5.01 -7.06 -3.39
N PRO A 42 -3.67 -6.98 -3.47
CA PRO A 42 -3.01 -6.84 -4.77
C PRO A 42 -3.37 -8.03 -5.68
N GLN A 43 -3.78 -7.73 -6.91
CA GLN A 43 -4.04 -8.76 -7.91
C GLN A 43 -2.71 -9.36 -8.35
N MET A 44 -2.50 -10.63 -8.03
CA MET A 44 -1.29 -11.35 -8.42
C MET A 44 -1.49 -12.86 -8.46
N GLU A 45 -0.72 -13.53 -9.31
CA GLU A 45 -0.77 -14.97 -9.42
C GLU A 45 -0.09 -15.67 -8.22
N GLY A 46 -0.86 -16.52 -7.55
CA GLY A 46 -0.39 -17.37 -6.46
C GLY A 46 -0.55 -16.75 -5.08
N SER A 47 -1.42 -17.35 -4.27
CA SER A 47 -1.79 -16.91 -2.91
C SER A 47 -0.64 -16.80 -1.89
N LYS A 48 0.57 -17.31 -2.21
CA LYS A 48 1.77 -17.11 -1.38
C LYS A 48 2.45 -15.77 -1.66
N ALA A 49 2.49 -15.32 -2.91
CA ALA A 49 3.22 -14.12 -3.29
C ALA A 49 2.63 -12.87 -2.62
N GLY A 50 1.30 -12.76 -2.57
CA GLY A 50 0.61 -11.64 -1.90
C GLY A 50 0.83 -11.59 -0.41
N ARG A 51 1.03 -12.74 0.24
CA ARG A 51 1.31 -12.82 1.68
C ARG A 51 2.77 -12.48 2.02
N GLU A 52 3.70 -12.82 1.14
CA GLU A 52 5.13 -12.55 1.37
C GLU A 52 5.54 -11.13 0.99
N LEU A 53 4.83 -10.51 0.03
CA LEU A 53 5.16 -9.18 -0.51
C LEU A 53 5.29 -8.10 0.60
N PRO A 54 4.37 -7.97 1.57
CA PRO A 54 4.53 -7.02 2.68
C PRO A 54 5.74 -7.29 3.57
N GLY A 55 6.34 -8.49 3.54
CA GLY A 55 7.60 -8.75 4.25
C GLY A 55 8.82 -8.12 3.55
N ILE A 56 8.75 -7.97 2.23
CA ILE A 56 9.89 -7.63 1.35
C ILE A 56 10.00 -6.12 1.14
N VAL A 57 8.90 -5.46 0.79
CA VAL A 57 8.89 -4.02 0.49
C VAL A 57 8.94 -3.18 1.77
N ASP A 58 9.39 -1.93 1.71
CA ASP A 58 9.32 -1.03 2.87
C ASP A 58 7.93 -0.40 3.04
N GLN A 59 7.28 -0.13 1.91
CA GLN A 59 6.00 0.56 1.83
C GLN A 59 4.99 -0.32 1.08
N VAL A 60 3.76 -0.39 1.59
CA VAL A 60 2.58 -0.88 0.86
C VAL A 60 1.56 0.25 0.90
N ILE A 61 1.14 0.73 -0.27
CA ILE A 61 0.28 1.91 -0.39
C ILE A 61 -0.90 1.55 -1.29
N SER A 62 -2.12 1.81 -0.83
CA SER A 62 -3.34 1.63 -1.63
C SER A 62 -3.85 2.97 -2.12
N LEU A 63 -3.99 3.15 -3.43
CA LEU A 63 -4.71 4.27 -4.01
C LEU A 63 -6.19 3.92 -4.10
N HIS A 64 -7.06 4.72 -3.52
CA HIS A 64 -8.51 4.51 -3.63
C HIS A 64 -9.28 5.83 -3.72
N LEU A 65 -10.54 5.71 -4.10
CA LEU A 65 -11.53 6.78 -4.15
C LEU A 65 -12.26 6.93 -2.81
N PHE A 66 -12.49 8.19 -2.44
CA PHE A 66 -13.10 8.60 -1.18
C PHE A 66 -14.13 9.71 -1.40
N SER A 67 -15.18 9.67 -0.59
CA SER A 67 -16.03 10.81 -0.31
C SER A 67 -15.70 11.37 1.09
N ARG A 68 -16.45 12.39 1.52
CA ARG A 68 -16.31 12.98 2.85
C ARG A 68 -17.58 12.79 3.66
N ASP A 69 -17.43 12.46 4.94
CA ASP A 69 -18.53 12.48 5.92
C ASP A 69 -18.90 13.92 6.33
N ALA A 70 -19.87 14.05 7.24
CA ALA A 70 -20.36 15.35 7.71
C ALA A 70 -19.29 16.16 8.46
N GLU A 71 -18.32 15.47 9.07
CA GLU A 71 -17.19 16.02 9.80
C GLU A 71 -15.95 16.26 8.90
N GLY A 72 -16.05 15.94 7.61
CA GLY A 72 -14.99 16.11 6.62
C GLY A 72 -13.96 14.98 6.59
N GLY A 73 -14.18 13.90 7.34
CA GLY A 73 -13.40 12.67 7.34
C GLY A 73 -13.58 11.86 6.06
N TYR A 74 -12.55 11.09 5.68
CA TYR A 74 -12.59 10.29 4.46
C TYR A 74 -13.38 9.00 4.64
N VAL A 75 -14.31 8.75 3.73
CA VAL A 75 -15.09 7.51 3.65
C VAL A 75 -14.80 6.82 2.32
N LEU A 76 -14.48 5.53 2.34
CA LEU A 76 -14.20 4.77 1.12
C LEU A 76 -15.45 4.74 0.23
N ASP A 77 -15.32 5.23 -1.00
CA ASP A 77 -16.43 5.30 -1.97
C ASP A 77 -15.90 5.09 -3.39
N GLU A 78 -16.16 3.92 -3.95
CA GLU A 78 -15.74 3.52 -5.30
C GLU A 78 -16.35 4.39 -6.42
N LYS A 79 -17.37 5.20 -6.11
CA LYS A 79 -18.04 6.09 -7.08
C LYS A 79 -17.63 7.56 -6.93
N ALA A 80 -16.89 7.90 -5.88
CA ALA A 80 -16.41 9.24 -5.65
C ALA A 80 -15.21 9.61 -6.55
N SER A 81 -14.76 10.86 -6.48
CA SER A 81 -13.66 11.36 -7.31
C SER A 81 -12.39 11.71 -6.55
N GLU A 82 -12.47 11.92 -5.23
CA GLU A 82 -11.30 12.29 -4.42
C GLU A 82 -10.41 11.06 -4.23
N ARG A 83 -9.15 11.18 -4.65
CA ARG A 83 -8.17 10.10 -4.55
C ARG A 83 -7.30 10.30 -3.33
N ARG A 84 -7.04 9.23 -2.59
CA ARG A 84 -6.11 9.24 -1.46
C ARG A 84 -5.21 8.01 -1.50
N LEU A 85 -3.97 8.18 -1.06
CA LEU A 85 -3.05 7.09 -0.79
C LEU A 85 -3.23 6.66 0.66
N VAL A 86 -3.64 5.43 0.91
CA VAL A 86 -3.75 4.85 2.26
C VAL A 86 -2.42 4.23 2.63
N CYS A 87 -1.85 4.66 3.76
CA CYS A 87 -0.44 4.41 4.07
C CYS A 87 -0.22 3.50 5.29
N ARG A 88 -1.15 3.46 6.24
CA ARG A 88 -0.94 2.78 7.53
C ARG A 88 -1.68 1.44 7.63
N ALA A 89 -1.02 0.46 8.24
CA ALA A 89 -1.66 -0.79 8.65
C ALA A 89 -2.74 -0.51 9.71
N GLY A 90 -3.79 -1.34 9.74
CA GLY A 90 -4.93 -1.12 10.64
C GLY A 90 -5.77 0.11 10.31
N ASN A 91 -5.70 0.59 9.06
CA ASN A 91 -6.56 1.67 8.58
C ASN A 91 -8.04 1.24 8.63
N PRO A 92 -8.97 2.21 8.79
CA PRO A 92 -10.41 1.91 8.90
C PRO A 92 -11.05 1.46 7.58
N TYR A 93 -10.29 1.44 6.48
CA TYR A 93 -10.81 1.16 5.13
C TYR A 93 -10.61 -0.29 4.68
N ALA A 94 -10.00 -1.12 5.54
CA ALA A 94 -9.63 -2.50 5.23
C ALA A 94 -8.75 -2.64 3.96
N LEU A 95 -8.01 -1.59 3.61
CA LEU A 95 -7.11 -1.57 2.46
C LEU A 95 -5.72 -2.07 2.86
N PRO A 96 -5.01 -2.83 2.00
CA PRO A 96 -3.66 -3.25 2.27
C PRO A 96 -2.74 -2.03 2.29
N ALA A 97 -2.15 -1.75 3.46
CA ALA A 97 -1.25 -0.62 3.62
C ALA A 97 -0.23 -0.90 4.72
N LYS A 98 0.95 -0.30 4.59
CA LYS A 98 2.06 -0.44 5.52
C LYS A 98 3.07 0.68 5.29
N ASP A 99 3.40 1.39 6.36
CA ASP A 99 4.49 2.36 6.38
C ASP A 99 5.55 1.93 7.41
N ARG A 100 6.74 1.51 6.95
CA ARG A 100 7.89 1.24 7.82
C ARG A 100 8.66 2.49 8.23
N SER A 101 8.44 3.61 7.54
CA SER A 101 9.15 4.87 7.81
C SER A 101 8.64 5.54 9.08
N GLY A 102 7.38 5.28 9.45
CA GLY A 102 6.70 5.89 10.59
C GLY A 102 6.38 7.37 10.39
N ARG A 103 6.44 7.87 9.15
CA ARG A 103 6.32 9.29 8.82
C ARG A 103 5.01 9.65 8.15
N LEU A 104 4.31 8.68 7.58
CA LEU A 104 3.11 8.93 6.80
C LEU A 104 1.87 9.03 7.69
N ASP A 105 0.95 9.89 7.30
CA ASP A 105 -0.37 9.98 7.93
C ASP A 105 -1.24 8.78 7.53
N MET A 106 -2.45 8.67 8.09
CA MET A 106 -3.38 7.59 7.74
C MET A 106 -3.64 7.54 6.23
N THR A 107 -3.84 8.72 5.64
CA THR A 107 -3.90 8.90 4.19
C THR A 107 -3.09 10.11 3.77
N GLU A 108 -2.57 10.06 2.56
CA GLU A 108 -1.82 11.14 1.92
C GLU A 108 -2.52 11.55 0.61
N PRO A 109 -2.26 12.77 0.09
CA PRO A 109 -2.68 13.15 -1.26
C PRO A 109 -2.14 12.15 -2.32
N PRO A 110 -2.77 12.07 -3.50
CA PRO A 110 -2.36 11.16 -4.57
C PRO A 110 -1.13 11.67 -5.32
N ASP A 111 -0.06 11.98 -4.59
CA ASP A 111 1.21 12.51 -5.08
C ASP A 111 2.36 11.61 -4.58
N LEU A 112 2.88 10.79 -5.48
CA LEU A 112 3.98 9.88 -5.16
C LEU A 112 5.29 10.62 -4.89
N VAL A 113 5.52 11.77 -5.51
CA VAL A 113 6.76 12.55 -5.30
C VAL A 113 6.77 13.12 -3.89
N ALA A 114 5.65 13.73 -3.47
CA ALA A 114 5.49 14.24 -2.12
C ALA A 114 5.57 13.11 -1.07
N LEU A 115 4.94 11.97 -1.34
CA LEU A 115 4.99 10.79 -0.47
C LEU A 115 6.43 10.31 -0.24
N LEU A 116 7.20 10.14 -1.33
CA LEU A 116 8.59 9.69 -1.27
C LEU A 116 9.49 10.72 -0.58
N ALA A 117 9.27 12.02 -0.81
CA ALA A 117 9.98 13.07 -0.09
C ALA A 117 9.74 12.97 1.43
N LYS A 118 8.48 12.80 1.85
CA LYS A 118 8.11 12.65 3.27
C LYS A 118 8.78 11.43 3.90
N ILE A 119 8.74 10.27 3.24
CA ILE A 119 9.37 9.01 3.70
C ILE A 119 10.89 9.19 3.95
N ASN A 120 11.57 9.92 3.07
CA ASN A 120 13.02 10.09 3.08
C ASN A 120 13.53 11.21 3.99
N THR A 121 12.65 11.94 4.68
CA THR A 121 13.05 12.98 5.63
C THR A 121 13.91 12.38 6.75
N PRO A 122 15.08 12.95 7.11
CA PRO A 122 15.89 12.45 8.23
C PRO A 122 15.07 12.37 9.52
N GLN A 123 15.21 11.27 10.27
CA GLN A 123 14.56 11.19 11.58
C GLN A 123 15.20 12.24 12.50
N PRO A 124 14.44 13.11 13.20
CA PRO A 124 15.03 13.91 14.26
C PRO A 124 15.64 12.93 15.26
N ARG A 125 16.93 13.09 15.57
CA ARG A 125 17.56 12.32 16.65
C ARG A 125 16.72 12.51 17.90
N ALA A 126 16.24 11.41 18.48
CA ALA A 126 15.69 11.44 19.82
C ALA A 126 16.76 12.04 20.75
N ALA A 127 16.39 13.09 21.48
CA ALA A 127 17.23 13.74 22.48
C ALA A 127 17.42 12.84 23.70
#